data_AF-A0A838SRR0-F1
#
_entry.id   AF-A0A838SRR0-F1
#
_cell.length_a   1.000
_cell.length_b   1.000
_cell.length_c   1.000
_cell.angle_alpha   90.00
_cell.angle_beta   90.00
_cell.angle_gamma   90.00
#
_symmetry.space_group_name_H-M   'P 1'
#
loop_
_entity.id
_entity.type
_entity.pdbx_description
1 polymer ?
#
loop_
_entity_poly.entity_id
_entity_poly.type
_entity_poly.pdbx_seq_one_letter_code
_entity_poly.pdbx_strand_id
1 'polypeptide(L)' 'MAMNLRLTDAEADALRGKAKQEGRSMQEVARAAIAEYVSGRPARLRATIARVRTEDQELLDRLSR' A
#
# COMPACT_ATOMS: atom_id res chain seq x y z
N MET A 1 16.26 15.18 -8.35
CA MET A 1 17.42 14.67 -7.57
C MET A 1 17.55 13.18 -7.84
N ALA A 2 18.77 12.67 -8.05
CA ALA A 2 19.02 11.24 -8.23
C ALA A 2 19.59 10.66 -6.92
N MET A 3 18.92 9.65 -6.37
CA MET A 3 19.36 8.91 -5.19
C MET A 3 19.43 7.43 -5.59
N ASN A 4 20.57 6.78 -5.34
CA ASN A 4 20.76 5.36 -5.66
C ASN A 4 20.28 4.51 -4.48
N LEU A 5 19.17 3.80 -4.68
CA LEU A 5 18.66 2.83 -3.73
C LEU A 5 19.51 1.55 -3.80
N ARG A 6 20.14 1.17 -2.68
CA ARG A 6 20.81 -0.13 -2.57
C ARG A 6 19.79 -1.18 -2.18
N LEU A 7 19.60 -2.15 -3.07
CA LEU A 7 18.71 -3.30 -2.86
C LEU A 7 19.57 -4.54 -2.61
N THR A 8 19.09 -5.42 -1.74
CA THR A 8 19.54 -6.81 -1.70
C THR A 8 19.10 -7.54 -2.97
N ASP A 9 19.74 -8.66 -3.29
CA ASP A 9 19.39 -9.45 -4.48
C ASP A 9 17.93 -9.91 -4.44
N ALA A 10 17.44 -10.32 -3.26
CA ALA A 10 16.05 -10.72 -3.06
C ALA A 10 15.06 -9.57 -3.33
N GLU A 11 15.36 -8.35 -2.86
CA GLU A 11 14.52 -7.18 -3.12
C GLU A 11 14.53 -6.80 -4.60
N ALA A 12 15.68 -6.90 -5.27
CA ALA A 12 15.81 -6.63 -6.69
C ALA A 12 14.99 -7.62 -7.54
N ASP A 13 15.01 -8.91 -7.19
CA ASP A 13 14.24 -9.95 -7.86
C ASP A 13 12.73 -9.79 -7.64
N ALA A 14 12.31 -9.51 -6.41
CA ALA A 14 10.91 -9.22 -6.09
C ALA A 14 10.40 -8.01 -6.87
N LEU A 15 11.18 -6.91 -6.89
CA LEU A 15 10.83 -5.70 -7.62
C LEU A 15 10.78 -5.94 -9.14
N ARG A 16 11.70 -6.75 -9.68
CA ARG A 16 11.70 -7.14 -11.10
C ARG A 16 10.48 -7.99 -11.46
N GLY A 17 10.11 -8.94 -10.60
CA GLY A 17 8.90 -9.76 -10.78
C GLY A 17 7.65 -8.89 -10.82
N LYS A 18 7.54 -7.94 -9.87
CA LYS A 18 6.41 -6.99 -9.81
C LYS A 18 6.34 -6.08 -11.03
N ALA A 19 7.48 -5.57 -11.49
CA ALA A 19 7.59 -4.77 -12.71
C ALA A 19 7.10 -5.52 -13.96
N LYS A 20 7.51 -6.79 -14.11
CA LYS A 20 7.04 -7.65 -15.21
C LYS A 20 5.53 -7.89 -15.14
N GLN A 21 4.99 -8.17 -13.96
CA GLN A 21 3.56 -8.39 -13.77
C GLN A 21 2.72 -7.15 -14.11
N GLU A 22 3.21 -5.95 -13.78
CA GLU A 22 2.51 -4.69 -14.03
C GLU A 22 2.78 -4.10 -15.42
N GLY A 23 3.72 -4.66 -16.18
CA GLY A 23 4.13 -4.11 -17.48
C GLY A 23 4.81 -2.74 -17.36
N ARG A 24 5.48 -2.48 -16.23
CA ARG A 24 6.09 -1.17 -15.89
C ARG A 24 7.59 -1.30 -15.70
N SER A 25 8.31 -0.19 -15.75
CA SER A 25 9.73 -0.21 -15.40
C SER A 25 9.94 -0.45 -13.90
N MET A 26 11.05 -1.10 -13.53
CA MET A 26 11.40 -1.27 -12.10
C MET A 26 11.45 0.06 -11.34
N GLN A 27 11.89 1.14 -11.98
CA GLN A 27 11.95 2.47 -11.37
C GLN A 27 10.55 3.04 -11.10
N GLU A 28 9.59 2.83 -12.00
CA GLU A 28 8.21 3.28 -11.77
C GLU A 28 7.55 2.50 -10.63
N VAL A 29 7.79 1.19 -10.54
CA VAL A 29 7.30 0.38 -9.42
C VAL A 29 7.94 0.84 -8.11
N ALA A 30 9.25 1.08 -8.09
CA ALA A 30 9.94 1.60 -6.90
C ALA A 30 9.39 2.97 -6.47
N ARG A 31 9.19 3.89 -7.41
CA ARG A 31 8.59 5.21 -7.12
C ARG A 31 7.16 5.07 -6.59
N ALA A 32 6.37 4.18 -7.16
CA ALA A 32 5.00 3.92 -6.70
C ALA A 32 5.00 3.36 -5.27
N ALA A 33 5.87 2.39 -4.98
CA ALA A 33 6.00 1.81 -3.64
C ALA A 33 6.43 2.85 -2.60
N ILE A 34 7.38 3.73 -2.94
CA ILE A 34 7.79 4.83 -2.06
C ILE A 34 6.63 5.79 -1.84
N ALA A 35 5.96 6.22 -2.93
CA ALA A 35 4.81 7.13 -2.84
C ALA A 35 3.69 6.55 -1.98
N GLU A 36 3.40 5.25 -2.14
CA GLU A 36 2.43 4.53 -1.32
C GLU A 36 2.83 4.53 0.15
N TYR A 37 4.09 4.17 0.45
CA TYR A 37 4.64 4.12 1.80
C TYR A 37 4.58 5.47 2.51
N VAL A 38 4.99 6.56 1.84
CA VAL A 38 5.01 7.91 2.44
C VAL A 38 3.65 8.60 2.43
N SER A 39 2.71 8.17 1.58
CA SER A 39 1.41 8.83 1.47
C SER A 39 0.60 8.80 2.76
N GLY A 40 0.85 7.86 3.67
CA GLY A 40 0.02 7.61 4.85
C GLY A 40 -1.40 7.13 4.51
N ARG A 41 -1.68 6.81 3.24
CA ARG A 41 -2.98 6.33 2.75
C ARG A 41 -3.48 5.09 3.50
N PRO A 42 -2.63 4.08 3.83
CA PRO A 42 -3.08 2.93 4.61
C PRO A 42 -3.54 3.32 6.02
N ALA A 43 -2.87 4.28 6.66
CA ALA A 43 -3.24 4.77 7.99
C ALA A 43 -4.57 5.53 7.94
N ARG A 44 -4.77 6.39 6.92
CA ARG A 44 -6.05 7.09 6.70
C ARG A 44 -7.21 6.13 6.41
N LEU A 45 -6.96 5.08 5.61
CA LEU A 45 -7.96 4.05 5.34
C LEU A 45 -8.35 3.32 6.63
N ARG A 46 -7.37 2.87 7.43
CA ARG A 46 -7.64 2.21 8.71
C ARG A 46 -8.42 3.10 9.68
N ALA A 47 -8.05 4.38 9.79
CA ALA A 47 -8.76 5.34 10.61
C ALA A 47 -10.22 5.52 10.16
N THR A 48 -10.46 5.54 8.85
CA THR A 48 -11.82 5.67 8.29
C THR A 48 -12.65 4.42 8.57
N ILE A 49 -12.09 3.22 8.38
CA ILE A 49 -12.76 1.95 8.70
C ILE A 49 -13.11 1.89 10.20
N ALA A 50 -12.17 2.29 11.07
CA ALA A 50 -12.41 2.34 12.51
C ALA A 50 -13.55 3.31 12.86
N ARG A 51 -13.60 4.47 12.21
CA ARG A 51 -14.66 5.46 12.41
C ARG A 51 -16.03 4.92 12.00
N VAL A 52 -16.15 4.33 10.81
CA VAL A 52 -17.41 3.72 10.33
C VAL A 52 -17.87 2.60 11.27
N ARG A 53 -16.94 1.75 11.73
CA ARG A 53 -17.26 0.70 12.70
C ARG A 53 -17.86 1.25 13.99
N THR A 54 -17.34 2.36 14.50
CA THR A 54 -17.81 2.99 15.74
C THR A 54 -19.12 3.76 15.54
N GLU A 55 -19.27 4.46 14.41
CA GLU A 55 -20.47 5.25 14.09
C GLU A 55 -21.66 4.33 13.79
N ASP A 56 -21.45 3.25 13.04
CA ASP A 56 -22.51 2.32 12.61
C ASP A 56 -22.60 1.07 13.50
N GLN A 57 -22.02 1.10 14.70
CA GLN A 57 -21.85 -0.09 15.55
C GLN A 57 -23.18 -0.77 15.88
N GLU A 58 -24.23 0.02 16.15
CA GLU A 58 -25.58 -0.49 16.44
C GLU A 58 -26.25 -1.10 15.20
N LEU A 59 -26.03 -0.52 14.01
CA LEU A 59 -26.56 -1.05 12.75
C LEU A 59 -25.86 -2.36 12.36
N LEU A 60 -24.53 -2.40 12.52
CA LEU A 60 -23.71 -3.59 12.25
C LEU A 60 -24.08 -4.74 13.19
N ASP A 61 -24.31 -4.47 14.48
CA ASP A 61 -24.74 -5.50 15.45
C ASP A 61 -26.11 -6.08 15.07
N ARG A 62 -27.04 -5.26 14.57
CA ARG A 62 -28.37 -5.72 14.11
C ARG A 62 -28.32 -6.53 12.83
N LEU A 63 -27.44 -6.19 11.89
CA LEU A 63 -27.24 -6.94 10.64
C LEU A 63 -26.50 -8.27 10.83
N SER A 64 -25.82 -8.45 11.97
CA SER A 64 -25.09 -9.68 12.29
C SER A 64 -25.96 -10.79 12.90
N ARG A 65 -27.24 -10.50 13.20
CA ARG A 65 -28.24 -11.46 13.71
C ARG A 65 -29.14 -11.95 12.58
#